data_AF-A0A0Q5HQA9-F1
#
_entry.id   AF-A0A0Q5HQA9-F1
#
_cell.length_a   1.000
_cell.length_b   1.000
_cell.length_c   1.000
_cell.angle_alpha   90.00
_cell.angle_beta   90.00
_cell.angle_gamma   90.00
#
_symmetry.space_group_name_H-M   'P 1'
#
loop_
_entity.id
_entity.type
_entity.pdbx_description
1 polymer ?
#
loop_
_entity_poly.entity_id
_entity_poly.type
_entity_poly.pdbx_seq_one_letter_code
_entity_poly.pdbx_strand_id
1 'polypeptide(L)'
;MNTTLSRLASLVLACALPLGAVHAAGQSSPAPAKGAAVKSGPVNDDAKRRGKGDRIMTKDELRACMRLKDSNEARTTEIERRQSELDKEREALVNAPAPGAEARAAVDVKLAAVKQADAAYAAYGKKVEDWNARMAEFEARAKEMRNADRRREVLKQEQIALKKDEGQLLAEREAAIAAYEASVKEANAQLSQGDGGKAEWNKKSAALAADEQALSASRSKWASECGSRRFREDDETAIKAGK
;
A
#
# COMPACT_ATOMS: atom_id res chain seq x y z
N MET A 1 -13.80 -19.52 40.82
CA MET A 1 -13.12 -18.41 40.11
C MET A 1 -13.48 -18.55 38.65
N ASN A 2 -14.47 -17.79 38.18
CA ASN A 2 -14.99 -17.85 36.81
C ASN A 2 -14.29 -16.78 35.98
N THR A 3 -13.18 -17.14 35.34
CA THR A 3 -12.49 -16.29 34.38
C THR A 3 -13.05 -16.54 32.99
N THR A 4 -13.92 -15.62 32.55
CA THR A 4 -13.92 -15.04 31.20
C THR A 4 -13.51 -15.96 30.02
N LEU A 5 -14.31 -16.98 29.74
CA LEU A 5 -14.28 -17.72 28.48
C LEU A 5 -15.39 -17.19 27.56
N SER A 6 -15.22 -15.98 27.03
CA SER A 6 -16.10 -15.48 25.97
C SER A 6 -15.44 -14.33 25.21
N ARG A 7 -14.42 -14.65 24.40
CA ARG A 7 -13.93 -13.78 23.33
C ARG A 7 -13.49 -14.63 22.14
N LEU A 8 -14.46 -15.29 21.51
CA LEU A 8 -14.38 -15.66 20.11
C LEU A 8 -15.60 -15.08 19.42
N ALA A 9 -15.61 -13.75 19.31
CA ALA A 9 -16.45 -13.07 18.35
C ALA A 9 -15.72 -13.16 17.00
N SER A 10 -16.19 -14.11 16.19
CA SER A 10 -15.86 -14.29 14.79
C SER A 10 -15.80 -12.96 14.05
N LEU A 11 -14.61 -12.56 13.62
CA LEU A 11 -14.45 -11.63 12.51
C LEU A 11 -13.79 -12.39 11.35
N VAL A 12 -14.54 -13.33 10.78
CA VAL A 12 -14.25 -13.83 9.44
C VAL A 12 -14.77 -12.77 8.47
N LEU A 13 -13.91 -11.80 8.14
CA LEU A 13 -14.15 -10.93 7.00
C LEU A 13 -13.82 -11.75 5.74
N ALA A 14 -14.83 -12.44 5.23
CA ALA A 14 -14.79 -13.11 3.94
C ALA A 14 -14.66 -12.04 2.84
N CYS A 15 -13.43 -11.73 2.43
CA CYS A 15 -13.18 -11.09 1.14
C CYS A 15 -13.39 -12.13 0.03
N ALA A 16 -14.66 -12.39 -0.29
CA ALA A 16 -15.05 -13.04 -1.52
C ALA A 16 -14.92 -12.03 -2.68
N LEU A 17 -13.74 -12.00 -3.31
CA LEU A 17 -13.57 -11.39 -4.62
C LEU A 17 -13.90 -12.45 -5.68
N PRO A 18 -14.91 -12.26 -6.54
CA PRO A 18 -15.12 -13.17 -7.65
C PRO A 18 -13.98 -12.96 -8.67
N LEU A 19 -13.24 -14.05 -8.95
CA LEU A 19 -12.59 -14.24 -10.23
C LEU A 19 -13.71 -14.22 -11.30
N GLY A 20 -13.69 -13.21 -12.16
CA GLY A 20 -14.69 -13.07 -13.22
C GLY A 20 -14.24 -12.12 -14.32
N ALA A 21 -13.70 -12.71 -15.38
CA ALA A 21 -13.63 -12.22 -16.76
C ALA A 21 -12.82 -10.94 -17.06
N VAL A 22 -11.62 -11.20 -17.59
CA VAL A 22 -10.91 -10.36 -18.54
C VAL A 22 -11.87 -9.93 -19.67
N HIS A 23 -12.15 -8.64 -19.77
CA HIS A 23 -12.56 -8.01 -21.03
C HIS A 23 -11.53 -6.93 -21.36
N ALA A 24 -10.72 -7.23 -22.36
CA ALA A 24 -9.89 -6.28 -23.07
C ALA A 24 -10.80 -5.26 -23.76
N ALA A 25 -10.91 -4.05 -23.21
CA ALA A 25 -11.37 -2.89 -23.96
C ALA A 25 -10.14 -2.23 -24.58
N GLY A 26 -9.93 -2.54 -25.86
CA GLY A 26 -8.86 -1.99 -26.67
C GLY A 26 -8.92 -0.47 -26.77
N GLN A 27 -7.73 0.11 -26.89
CA GLN A 27 -7.52 1.45 -27.42
C GLN A 27 -8.26 1.61 -28.75
N SER A 28 -9.10 2.63 -28.84
CA SER A 28 -9.42 3.27 -30.12
C SER A 28 -9.36 4.77 -29.91
N SER A 29 -8.18 5.34 -30.17
CA SER A 29 -8.06 6.76 -30.51
C SER A 29 -8.96 7.03 -31.73
N PRO A 30 -9.82 8.05 -31.72
CA PRO A 30 -10.71 8.31 -32.84
C PRO A 30 -9.93 8.88 -34.03
N ALA A 31 -10.13 8.23 -35.18
CA ALA A 31 -9.76 8.71 -36.51
C ALA A 31 -10.66 9.90 -36.95
N PRO A 32 -10.25 10.69 -37.96
CA PRO A 32 -10.69 12.08 -38.12
C PRO A 32 -12.02 12.19 -38.88
N ALA A 33 -12.94 13.02 -38.37
CA ALA A 33 -14.13 13.42 -39.10
C ALA A 33 -13.82 14.56 -40.08
N LYS A 34 -13.99 14.29 -41.37
CA LYS A 34 -14.05 15.30 -42.43
C LYS A 34 -15.38 16.06 -42.37
N GLY A 35 -15.29 17.39 -42.37
CA GLY A 35 -16.08 18.29 -43.21
C GLY A 35 -17.53 18.58 -42.82
N ALA A 36 -17.73 19.73 -42.16
CA ALA A 36 -18.88 20.59 -42.46
C ALA A 36 -18.36 22.03 -42.56
N ALA A 37 -18.45 22.58 -43.76
CA ALA A 37 -18.00 23.93 -44.10
C ALA A 37 -18.79 24.98 -43.31
N VAL A 38 -18.07 25.84 -42.59
CA VAL A 38 -18.58 27.16 -42.19
C VAL A 38 -17.67 28.21 -42.81
N LYS A 39 -18.35 29.14 -43.48
CA LYS A 39 -17.83 30.12 -44.42
C LYS A 39 -16.70 30.95 -43.80
N SER A 40 -15.60 31.01 -44.53
CA SER A 40 -14.53 32.00 -44.39
C SER A 40 -15.09 33.41 -44.59
N GLY A 41 -15.41 34.08 -43.49
CA GLY A 41 -15.39 35.54 -43.44
C GLY A 41 -13.98 35.99 -43.05
N PRO A 42 -13.44 37.09 -43.63
CA PRO A 42 -12.12 37.58 -43.27
C PRO A 42 -12.20 38.20 -41.87
N VAL A 43 -11.84 37.42 -40.84
CA VAL A 43 -11.63 37.97 -39.50
C VAL A 43 -10.26 38.64 -39.51
N ASN A 44 -10.29 39.96 -39.62
CA ASN A 44 -9.16 40.84 -39.40
C ASN A 44 -8.71 40.76 -37.93
N ASP A 45 -8.06 39.67 -37.53
CA ASP A 45 -7.36 39.55 -36.24
C ASP A 45 -5.85 39.90 -36.35
N ASP A 46 -5.41 40.36 -37.53
CA ASP A 46 -4.07 40.90 -37.75
C ASP A 46 -3.86 42.27 -37.09
N ALA A 47 -4.93 43.02 -36.81
CA ALA A 47 -4.81 44.37 -36.26
C ALA A 47 -4.40 44.40 -34.78
N LYS A 48 -4.66 43.33 -34.01
CA LYS A 48 -4.30 43.27 -32.58
C LYS A 48 -2.91 42.68 -32.32
N ARG A 49 -2.35 41.92 -33.28
CA ARG A 49 -0.97 41.40 -33.21
C ARG A 49 0.08 42.39 -33.72
N ARG A 50 -0.29 43.30 -34.63
CA ARG A 50 0.60 44.32 -35.21
C ARG A 50 1.06 45.43 -34.25
N GLY A 51 0.48 45.53 -33.05
CA GLY A 51 0.85 46.57 -32.08
C GLY A 51 2.02 46.25 -31.13
N LYS A 52 2.30 44.97 -30.85
CA LYS A 52 3.34 44.55 -29.87
C LYS A 52 4.51 43.79 -30.49
N GLY A 53 4.31 43.10 -31.61
CA GLY A 53 5.36 42.34 -32.31
C GLY A 53 6.36 43.21 -33.08
N ASP A 54 5.89 44.33 -33.65
CA ASP A 54 6.72 45.25 -34.44
C ASP A 54 7.49 46.29 -33.60
N ARG A 55 7.06 46.48 -32.34
CA ARG A 55 7.71 47.40 -31.40
C ARG A 55 8.85 46.72 -30.67
N ILE A 56 10.05 47.31 -30.77
CA ILE A 56 11.24 46.94 -29.99
C ILE A 56 10.87 46.89 -28.50
N MET A 57 11.19 45.78 -27.83
CA MET A 57 10.98 45.61 -26.38
C MET A 57 11.69 46.70 -25.59
N THR A 58 11.04 47.15 -24.53
CA THR A 58 11.72 47.98 -23.52
C THR A 58 12.69 47.12 -22.71
N LYS A 59 13.67 47.76 -22.06
CA LYS A 59 14.61 47.08 -21.16
C LYS A 59 13.90 46.25 -20.08
N ASP A 60 12.79 46.75 -19.52
CA ASP A 60 12.03 46.00 -18.51
C ASP A 60 11.28 44.80 -19.08
N GLU A 61 10.71 44.93 -20.28
CA GLU A 61 10.09 43.80 -21.00
C GLU A 61 11.15 42.72 -21.31
N LEU A 62 12.31 43.11 -21.81
CA LEU A 62 13.43 42.20 -22.08
C LEU A 62 13.89 41.48 -20.80
N ARG A 63 14.02 42.22 -19.69
CA ARG A 63 14.40 41.64 -18.38
C ARG A 63 13.38 40.61 -17.90
N ALA A 64 12.08 40.88 -18.07
CA ALA A 64 11.03 39.92 -17.74
C ALA A 64 11.09 38.67 -18.62
N CYS A 65 11.31 38.84 -19.93
CA CYS A 65 11.45 37.74 -20.88
C CYS A 65 12.66 36.84 -20.59
N MET A 66 13.81 37.43 -20.22
CA MET A 66 14.99 36.67 -19.82
C MET A 66 14.73 35.87 -18.53
N ARG A 67 14.17 36.49 -17.49
CA ARG A 67 13.82 35.79 -16.25
C ARG A 67 12.83 34.64 -16.48
N LEU A 68 11.86 34.83 -17.37
CA LEU A 68 10.90 33.79 -17.72
C LEU A 68 11.59 32.61 -18.43
N LYS A 69 12.57 32.89 -19.30
CA LYS A 69 13.40 31.86 -19.94
C LYS A 69 14.21 31.10 -18.90
N ASP A 70 14.94 31.79 -18.05
CA ASP A 70 15.77 31.19 -16.99
C ASP A 70 14.91 30.35 -16.03
N SER A 71 13.73 30.85 -15.66
CA SER A 71 12.76 30.11 -14.86
C SER A 71 12.26 28.84 -15.57
N ASN A 72 11.98 28.91 -16.88
CA ASN A 72 11.59 27.73 -17.65
C ASN A 72 12.72 26.69 -17.73
N GLU A 73 13.96 27.11 -17.91
CA GLU A 73 15.14 26.22 -17.92
C GLU A 73 15.33 25.57 -16.55
N ALA A 74 15.32 26.34 -15.46
CA ALA A 74 15.42 25.80 -14.10
C ALA A 74 14.29 24.81 -13.78
N ARG A 75 13.05 25.10 -14.19
CA ARG A 75 11.90 24.19 -14.02
C ARG A 75 12.05 22.91 -14.86
N THR A 76 12.72 22.97 -16.00
CA THR A 76 12.99 21.79 -16.82
C THR A 76 13.91 20.83 -16.09
N THR A 77 15.04 21.33 -15.60
CA THR A 77 16.00 20.54 -14.82
C THR A 77 15.36 19.93 -13.57
N GLU A 78 14.51 20.69 -12.88
CA GLU A 78 13.81 20.20 -11.70
C GLU A 78 12.78 19.10 -12.03
N ILE A 79 12.03 19.24 -13.12
CA ILE A 79 11.09 18.21 -13.58
C ILE A 79 11.84 16.94 -13.97
N GLU A 80 12.96 17.03 -14.70
CA GLU A 80 13.79 15.88 -15.06
C GLU A 80 14.36 15.15 -13.84
N ARG A 81 14.82 15.90 -12.83
CA ARG A 81 15.28 15.35 -11.56
C ARG A 81 14.15 14.57 -10.85
N ARG A 82 12.97 15.19 -10.73
CA ARG A 82 11.80 14.56 -10.09
C ARG A 82 11.28 13.35 -10.85
N GLN A 83 11.34 13.39 -12.19
CA GLN A 83 10.99 12.25 -13.03
C GLN A 83 11.92 11.07 -12.73
N SER A 84 13.25 11.31 -12.70
CA SER A 84 14.24 10.27 -12.36
C SER A 84 14.01 9.68 -10.96
N GLU A 85 13.63 10.50 -9.99
CA GLU A 85 13.30 10.05 -8.64
C GLU A 85 12.03 9.19 -8.62
N LEU A 86 10.97 9.62 -9.32
CA LEU A 86 9.73 8.86 -9.42
C LEU A 86 9.90 7.54 -10.16
N ASP A 87 10.79 7.47 -11.14
CA ASP A 87 11.11 6.22 -11.84
C ASP A 87 11.80 5.23 -10.90
N LYS A 88 12.75 5.70 -10.08
CA LYS A 88 13.39 4.88 -9.02
C LYS A 88 12.37 4.42 -7.97
N GLU A 89 11.50 5.32 -7.52
CA GLU A 89 10.41 4.97 -6.59
C GLU A 89 9.45 3.94 -7.21
N ARG A 90 9.13 4.08 -8.49
CA ARG A 90 8.29 3.13 -9.24
C ARG A 90 8.96 1.76 -9.32
N GLU A 91 10.25 1.71 -9.68
CA GLU A 91 11.01 0.46 -9.72
C GLU A 91 11.05 -0.22 -8.34
N ALA A 92 11.27 0.56 -7.27
CA ALA A 92 11.24 0.03 -5.91
C ALA A 92 9.86 -0.54 -5.55
N LEU A 93 8.76 0.11 -5.94
CA LEU A 93 7.39 -0.37 -5.69
C LEU A 93 7.01 -1.60 -6.53
N VAL A 94 7.52 -1.72 -7.76
CA VAL A 94 7.27 -2.87 -8.65
C VAL A 94 8.11 -4.08 -8.26
N ASN A 95 9.37 -3.86 -7.91
CA ASN A 95 10.30 -4.92 -7.51
C ASN A 95 10.18 -5.30 -6.03
N ALA A 96 9.41 -4.55 -5.25
CA ALA A 96 9.03 -4.98 -3.91
C ALA A 96 8.35 -6.36 -4.03
N PRO A 97 8.77 -7.37 -3.25
CA PRO A 97 8.07 -8.64 -3.15
C PRO A 97 6.58 -8.36 -2.98
N ALA A 98 5.72 -9.09 -3.69
CA ALA A 98 4.27 -8.90 -3.64
C ALA A 98 3.86 -8.68 -2.18
N PRO A 99 3.37 -7.47 -1.82
CA PRO A 99 3.33 -7.07 -0.42
C PRO A 99 2.52 -8.10 0.36
N GLY A 100 3.19 -8.68 1.35
CA GLY A 100 2.60 -9.69 2.22
C GLY A 100 2.54 -11.12 1.67
N ALA A 101 3.23 -11.51 0.59
CA ALA A 101 3.33 -12.94 0.22
C ALA A 101 4.04 -13.76 1.31
N GLU A 102 5.22 -13.32 1.73
CA GLU A 102 5.95 -13.91 2.86
C GLU A 102 5.17 -13.78 4.17
N ALA A 103 4.51 -12.63 4.38
CA ALA A 103 3.70 -12.41 5.57
C ALA A 103 2.47 -13.33 5.63
N ARG A 104 1.79 -13.58 4.50
CA ARG A 104 0.69 -14.55 4.40
C ARG A 104 1.18 -15.96 4.68
N ALA A 105 2.32 -16.36 4.10
CA ALA A 105 2.92 -17.66 4.38
C ALA A 105 3.27 -17.81 5.87
N ALA A 106 3.80 -16.75 6.51
CA ALA A 106 4.06 -16.75 7.94
C ALA A 106 2.77 -16.89 8.77
N VAL A 107 1.70 -16.18 8.41
CA VAL A 107 0.37 -16.30 9.04
C VAL A 107 -0.16 -17.73 8.92
N ASP A 108 -0.05 -18.36 7.75
CA ASP A 108 -0.51 -19.73 7.52
C ASP A 108 0.24 -20.75 8.41
N VAL A 109 1.55 -20.58 8.56
CA VAL A 109 2.37 -21.41 9.47
C VAL A 109 1.92 -21.24 10.92
N LYS A 110 1.66 -20.00 11.37
CA LYS A 110 1.18 -19.77 12.74
C LYS A 110 -0.24 -20.28 12.96
N LEU A 111 -1.12 -20.17 11.96
CA LEU A 111 -2.46 -20.75 11.99
C LEU A 111 -2.41 -22.28 12.12
N ALA A 112 -1.50 -22.93 11.40
CA ALA A 112 -1.27 -24.37 11.53
C ALA A 112 -0.84 -24.75 12.95
N ALA A 113 0.03 -23.96 13.58
CA ALA A 113 0.43 -24.17 14.97
C ALA A 113 -0.73 -24.01 15.96
N VAL A 114 -1.62 -23.02 15.76
CA VAL A 114 -2.84 -22.87 16.57
C VAL A 114 -3.73 -24.10 16.43
N LYS A 115 -3.98 -24.57 15.20
CA LYS A 115 -4.78 -25.79 14.96
C LYS A 115 -4.17 -27.03 15.62
N GLN A 116 -2.84 -27.14 15.61
CA GLN A 116 -2.14 -28.23 16.28
C GLN A 116 -2.30 -28.15 17.82
N ALA A 117 -2.18 -26.96 18.40
CA ALA A 117 -2.37 -26.75 19.83
C ALA A 117 -3.83 -27.03 20.26
N ASP A 118 -4.81 -26.60 19.46
CA ASP A 118 -6.23 -26.92 19.67
C ASP A 118 -6.48 -28.43 19.62
N ALA A 119 -5.90 -29.13 18.65
CA ALA A 119 -6.02 -30.59 18.54
C ALA A 119 -5.37 -31.32 19.72
N ALA A 120 -4.22 -30.84 20.21
CA ALA A 120 -3.56 -31.38 21.39
C ALA A 120 -4.40 -31.18 22.66
N TYR A 121 -4.99 -30.00 22.81
CA TYR A 121 -5.89 -29.70 23.94
C TYR A 121 -7.18 -30.53 23.90
N ALA A 122 -7.76 -30.74 22.71
CA ALA A 122 -8.91 -31.63 22.53
C ALA A 122 -8.56 -33.09 22.85
N ALA A 123 -7.37 -33.56 22.47
CA ALA A 123 -6.88 -34.89 22.83
C ALA A 123 -6.66 -35.04 24.34
N TYR A 124 -6.18 -33.99 25.02
CA TYR A 124 -6.10 -33.95 26.48
C TYR A 124 -7.48 -34.08 27.13
N GLY A 125 -8.50 -33.37 26.62
CA GLY A 125 -9.89 -33.51 27.08
C GLY A 125 -10.36 -34.97 27.11
N LYS A 126 -10.07 -35.74 26.05
CA LYS A 126 -10.39 -37.17 25.99
C LYS A 126 -9.63 -38.00 27.04
N LYS A 127 -8.38 -37.67 27.35
CA LYS A 127 -7.62 -38.36 28.42
C LYS A 127 -8.22 -38.07 29.80
N VAL A 128 -8.69 -36.86 30.03
CA VAL A 128 -9.38 -36.48 31.28
C VAL A 128 -10.70 -37.23 31.40
N GLU A 129 -11.49 -37.32 30.33
CA GLU A 129 -12.73 -38.12 30.30
C GLU A 129 -12.48 -39.60 30.61
N ASP A 130 -11.48 -40.21 29.97
CA ASP A 130 -11.08 -41.60 30.24
C ASP A 130 -10.63 -41.80 31.70
N TRP A 131 -9.79 -40.91 32.21
CA TRP A 131 -9.35 -40.97 33.60
C TRP A 131 -10.53 -40.83 34.58
N ASN A 132 -11.46 -39.91 34.31
CA ASN A 132 -12.69 -39.74 35.11
C ASN A 132 -13.53 -41.01 35.12
N ALA A 133 -13.70 -41.67 33.96
CA ALA A 133 -14.43 -42.93 33.86
C ALA A 133 -13.73 -44.05 34.65
N ARG A 134 -12.41 -44.18 34.53
CA ARG A 134 -11.61 -45.16 35.29
C ARG A 134 -11.63 -44.91 36.79
N MET A 135 -11.66 -43.64 37.22
CA MET A 135 -11.84 -43.27 38.62
C MET A 135 -13.22 -43.64 39.15
N ALA A 136 -14.29 -43.34 38.39
CA ALA A 136 -15.65 -43.71 38.78
C ALA A 136 -15.82 -45.23 38.91
N GLU A 137 -15.26 -46.01 37.98
CA GLU A 137 -15.26 -47.47 38.07
C GLU A 137 -14.48 -47.95 39.30
N PHE A 138 -13.30 -47.37 39.55
CA PHE A 138 -12.49 -47.70 40.71
C PHE A 138 -13.26 -47.43 42.01
N GLU A 139 -13.91 -46.27 42.15
CA GLU A 139 -14.69 -45.93 43.35
C GLU A 139 -15.88 -46.89 43.57
N ALA A 140 -16.55 -47.31 42.51
CA ALA A 140 -17.66 -48.26 42.59
C ALA A 140 -17.22 -49.66 43.05
N ARG A 141 -16.03 -50.11 42.65
CA ARG A 141 -15.55 -51.50 42.85
C ARG A 141 -14.39 -51.64 43.84
N ALA A 142 -13.92 -50.55 44.44
CA ALA A 142 -12.70 -50.53 45.25
C ALA A 142 -12.69 -51.56 46.39
N LYS A 143 -13.83 -51.83 47.03
CA LYS A 143 -13.94 -52.76 48.15
C LYS A 143 -13.78 -54.23 47.75
N GLU A 144 -14.00 -54.54 46.49
CA GLU A 144 -13.95 -55.90 45.94
C GLU A 144 -12.57 -56.21 45.30
N MET A 145 -11.73 -55.20 45.09
CA MET A 145 -10.42 -55.36 44.45
C MET A 145 -9.32 -55.75 45.44
N ARG A 146 -8.64 -56.87 45.17
CA ARG A 146 -7.48 -57.34 45.95
C ARG A 146 -6.29 -56.38 45.93
N ASN A 147 -6.19 -55.50 44.93
CA ASN A 147 -5.09 -54.57 44.69
C ASN A 147 -5.54 -53.10 44.71
N ALA A 148 -6.62 -52.78 45.44
CA ALA A 148 -7.23 -51.47 45.46
C ALA A 148 -6.25 -50.33 45.79
N ASP A 149 -5.39 -50.52 46.79
CA ASP A 149 -4.43 -49.48 47.22
C ASP A 149 -3.39 -49.17 46.14
N ARG A 150 -2.87 -50.20 45.47
CA ARG A 150 -1.93 -50.01 44.35
C ARG A 150 -2.62 -49.28 43.19
N ARG A 151 -3.85 -49.66 42.86
CA ARG A 151 -4.61 -49.02 41.78
C ARG A 151 -4.94 -47.55 42.09
N ARG A 152 -5.26 -47.24 43.35
CA ARG A 152 -5.46 -45.87 43.84
C ARG A 152 -4.23 -45.00 43.61
N GLU A 153 -3.05 -45.52 43.93
CA GLU A 153 -1.81 -44.78 43.75
C GLU A 153 -1.51 -44.49 42.28
N VAL A 154 -1.72 -45.47 41.40
CA VAL A 154 -1.60 -45.26 39.94
C VAL A 154 -2.52 -44.14 39.46
N LEU A 155 -3.80 -44.17 39.84
CA LEU A 155 -4.76 -43.15 39.43
C LEU A 155 -4.44 -41.76 39.99
N LYS A 156 -3.87 -41.67 41.20
CA LYS A 156 -3.35 -40.41 41.75
C LYS A 156 -2.16 -39.87 40.95
N GLN A 157 -1.20 -40.73 40.60
CA GLN A 157 -0.05 -40.33 39.78
C GLN A 157 -0.49 -39.86 38.39
N GLU A 158 -1.45 -40.55 37.78
CA GLU A 158 -2.08 -40.12 36.53
C GLU A 158 -2.78 -38.76 36.68
N GLN A 159 -3.47 -38.50 37.79
CA GLN A 159 -4.10 -37.19 38.05
C GLN A 159 -3.07 -36.07 38.14
N ILE A 160 -1.94 -36.32 38.81
CA ILE A 160 -0.85 -35.34 38.94
C ILE A 160 -0.25 -35.05 37.56
N ALA A 161 -0.04 -36.10 36.75
CA ALA A 161 0.43 -35.94 35.37
C ALA A 161 -0.56 -35.14 34.51
N LEU A 162 -1.86 -35.46 34.57
CA LEU A 162 -2.89 -34.73 33.82
C LEU A 162 -2.93 -33.24 34.19
N LYS A 163 -2.87 -32.89 35.48
CA LYS A 163 -2.83 -31.48 35.92
C LYS A 163 -1.59 -30.73 35.43
N LYS A 164 -0.44 -31.42 35.36
CA LYS A 164 0.77 -30.84 34.80
C LYS A 164 0.63 -30.59 33.30
N ASP A 165 0.10 -31.59 32.57
CA ASP A 165 -0.14 -31.50 31.14
C ASP A 165 -1.13 -30.37 30.80
N GLU A 166 -2.16 -30.16 31.63
CA GLU A 166 -3.15 -29.08 31.46
C GLU A 166 -2.50 -27.70 31.38
N GLY A 167 -1.66 -27.37 32.36
CA GLY A 167 -0.99 -26.07 32.42
C GLY A 167 -0.04 -25.86 31.25
N GLN A 168 0.67 -26.92 30.82
CA GLN A 168 1.56 -26.85 29.67
C GLN A 168 0.79 -26.66 28.36
N LEU A 169 -0.26 -27.44 28.12
CA LEU A 169 -1.05 -27.35 26.89
C LEU A 169 -1.82 -26.03 26.78
N LEU A 170 -2.34 -25.50 27.90
CA LEU A 170 -2.94 -24.17 27.91
C LEU A 170 -1.92 -23.08 27.58
N ALA A 171 -0.74 -23.11 28.19
CA ALA A 171 0.31 -22.14 27.92
C ALA A 171 0.81 -22.20 26.47
N GLU A 172 1.00 -23.41 25.92
CA GLU A 172 1.37 -23.63 24.52
C GLU A 172 0.30 -23.11 23.56
N ARG A 173 -0.99 -23.35 23.88
CA ARG A 173 -2.12 -22.86 23.10
C ARG A 173 -2.20 -21.33 23.12
N GLU A 174 -2.08 -20.72 24.28
CA GLU A 174 -2.07 -19.25 24.41
C GLU A 174 -0.88 -18.63 23.67
N ALA A 175 0.30 -19.23 23.78
CA ALA A 175 1.49 -18.78 23.05
C ALA A 175 1.30 -18.90 21.53
N ALA A 176 0.70 -19.99 21.04
CA ALA A 176 0.40 -20.17 19.62
C ALA A 176 -0.60 -19.13 19.11
N ILE A 177 -1.65 -18.83 19.88
CA ILE A 177 -2.65 -17.80 19.54
C ILE A 177 -1.99 -16.42 19.52
N ALA A 178 -1.22 -16.06 20.54
CA ALA A 178 -0.54 -14.77 20.60
C ALA A 178 0.45 -14.59 19.43
N ALA A 179 1.19 -15.65 19.07
CA ALA A 179 2.09 -15.62 17.92
C ALA A 179 1.34 -15.47 16.59
N TYR A 180 0.18 -16.12 16.45
CA TYR A 180 -0.69 -15.95 15.27
C TYR A 180 -1.23 -14.52 15.17
N GLU A 181 -1.80 -13.97 16.24
CA GLU A 181 -2.31 -12.59 16.27
C GLU A 181 -1.22 -11.55 15.95
N ALA A 182 -0.02 -11.74 16.49
CA ALA A 182 1.13 -10.90 16.17
C ALA A 182 1.48 -10.97 14.67
N SER A 183 1.51 -12.17 14.08
CA SER A 183 1.80 -12.34 12.65
C SER A 183 0.76 -11.70 11.74
N VAL A 184 -0.53 -11.77 12.11
CA VAL A 184 -1.62 -11.12 11.38
C VAL A 184 -1.48 -9.59 11.44
N LYS A 185 -1.17 -9.05 12.62
CA LYS A 185 -0.94 -7.62 12.81
C LYS A 185 0.22 -7.12 11.95
N GLU A 186 1.34 -7.85 11.94
CA GLU A 186 2.50 -7.53 11.12
C GLU A 186 2.18 -7.57 9.62
N ALA A 187 1.50 -8.63 9.17
CA ALA A 187 1.08 -8.76 7.77
C ALA A 187 0.18 -7.59 7.33
N ASN A 188 -0.78 -7.19 8.17
CA ASN A 188 -1.66 -6.06 7.88
C ASN A 188 -0.89 -4.73 7.81
N ALA A 189 0.11 -4.53 8.68
CA ALA A 189 0.95 -3.34 8.66
C ALA A 189 1.77 -3.24 7.37
N GLN A 190 2.36 -4.34 6.91
CA GLN A 190 3.11 -4.40 5.65
C GLN A 190 2.22 -4.11 4.42
N LEU A 191 1.01 -4.68 4.39
CA LEU A 191 0.03 -4.40 3.32
C LEU A 191 -0.33 -2.91 3.28
N SER A 192 -0.61 -2.31 4.45
CA SER A 192 -0.96 -0.90 4.55
C SER A 192 0.18 0.03 4.14
N GLN A 193 1.43 -0.33 4.47
CA GLN A 193 2.62 0.39 4.02
C GLN A 193 2.78 0.34 2.49
N GLY A 194 2.56 -0.82 1.88
CA GLY A 194 2.61 -0.97 0.42
C GLY A 194 1.56 -0.12 -0.30
N ASP A 195 0.33 -0.08 0.22
CA ASP A 195 -0.74 0.76 -0.33
C ASP A 195 -0.46 2.25 -0.15
N GLY A 196 0.05 2.66 1.02
CA GLY A 196 0.48 4.02 1.28
C GLY A 196 1.58 4.50 0.33
N GLY A 197 2.57 3.64 0.05
CA GLY A 197 3.64 3.93 -0.90
C GLY A 197 3.13 4.18 -2.32
N LYS A 198 2.18 3.37 -2.80
CA LYS A 198 1.53 3.56 -4.12
C LYS A 198 0.71 4.84 -4.17
N ALA A 199 -0.05 5.14 -3.12
CA ALA A 199 -0.86 6.35 -3.04
C ALA A 199 0.02 7.62 -3.07
N GLU A 200 1.12 7.61 -2.33
CA GLU A 200 2.07 8.73 -2.31
C GLU A 200 2.79 8.88 -3.67
N TRP A 201 3.22 7.78 -4.28
CA TRP A 201 3.79 7.81 -5.63
C TRP A 201 2.80 8.38 -6.66
N ASN A 202 1.54 7.93 -6.65
CA ASN A 202 0.49 8.43 -7.53
C ASN A 202 0.28 9.95 -7.35
N LYS A 203 0.28 10.43 -6.10
CA LYS A 203 0.15 11.86 -5.78
C LYS A 203 1.31 12.67 -6.32
N LYS A 204 2.55 12.22 -6.10
CA LYS A 204 3.75 12.90 -6.64
C LYS A 204 3.78 12.88 -8.17
N SER A 205 3.38 11.76 -8.79
CA SER A 205 3.28 11.62 -10.24
C SER A 205 2.25 12.60 -10.82
N ALA A 206 1.06 12.70 -10.22
CA ALA A 206 0.04 13.67 -10.62
C ALA A 206 0.53 15.12 -10.47
N ALA A 207 1.25 15.42 -9.39
CA ALA A 207 1.85 16.75 -9.18
C ALA A 207 2.90 17.07 -10.25
N LEU A 208 3.76 16.11 -10.62
CA LEU A 208 4.75 16.30 -11.67
C LEU A 208 4.08 16.54 -13.04
N ALA A 209 3.04 15.78 -13.37
CA ALA A 209 2.27 16.00 -14.60
C ALA A 209 1.63 17.40 -14.66
N ALA A 210 1.13 17.91 -13.53
CA ALA A 210 0.61 19.28 -13.45
C ALA A 210 1.72 20.32 -13.67
N ASP A 211 2.92 20.08 -13.10
CA ASP A 211 4.08 20.97 -13.28
C ASP A 211 4.57 20.99 -14.73
N GLU A 212 4.57 19.85 -15.42
CA GLU A 212 4.89 19.73 -16.84
C GLU A 212 3.92 20.52 -17.71
N GLN A 213 2.61 20.40 -17.45
CA GLN A 213 1.59 21.18 -18.15
C GLN A 213 1.79 22.68 -17.91
N ALA A 214 2.07 23.09 -16.67
CA ALA A 214 2.35 24.47 -16.34
C ALA A 214 3.66 24.98 -16.98
N LEU A 215 4.68 24.14 -17.15
CA LEU A 215 5.91 24.48 -17.87
C LEU A 215 5.62 24.64 -19.37
N SER A 216 4.83 23.74 -19.96
CA SER A 216 4.42 23.83 -21.37
C SER A 216 3.65 25.12 -21.66
N ALA A 217 2.72 25.49 -20.79
CA ALA A 217 2.00 26.77 -20.87
C ALA A 217 2.96 27.97 -20.73
N SER A 218 3.91 27.91 -19.80
CA SER A 218 4.92 28.96 -19.60
C SER A 218 5.86 29.11 -20.79
N ARG A 219 6.29 28.01 -21.41
CA ARG A 219 7.09 28.01 -22.65
C ARG A 219 6.30 28.59 -23.82
N SER A 220 5.02 28.24 -23.96
CA SER A 220 4.13 28.79 -24.98
C SER A 220 3.91 30.30 -24.80
N LYS A 221 3.79 30.75 -23.54
CA LYS A 221 3.74 32.17 -23.20
C LYS A 221 5.03 32.88 -23.59
N TRP A 222 6.18 32.34 -23.20
CA TRP A 222 7.48 32.91 -23.59
C TRP A 222 7.65 32.97 -25.11
N ALA A 223 7.29 31.91 -25.84
CA ALA A 223 7.39 31.89 -27.30
C ALA A 223 6.51 32.95 -27.96
N SER A 224 5.29 33.15 -27.47
CA SER A 224 4.34 34.12 -28.03
C SER A 224 4.63 35.57 -27.63
N GLU A 225 5.10 35.81 -26.39
CA GLU A 225 5.32 37.16 -25.86
C GLU A 225 6.76 37.65 -26.01
N CYS A 226 7.73 36.76 -26.14
CA CYS A 226 9.16 37.10 -26.12
C CYS A 226 9.92 36.55 -27.33
N GLY A 227 9.70 35.28 -27.72
CA GLY A 227 10.57 34.54 -28.62
C GLY A 227 10.74 35.10 -30.04
N SER A 228 9.83 35.94 -30.50
CA SER A 228 9.87 36.59 -31.82
C SER A 228 10.00 38.11 -31.78
N ARG A 229 10.13 38.71 -30.58
CA ARG A 229 10.18 40.18 -30.43
C ARG A 229 11.60 40.71 -30.57
N ARG A 230 11.74 41.82 -31.30
CA ARG A 230 13.00 42.57 -31.43
C ARG A 230 13.34 43.29 -30.13
N PHE A 231 14.62 43.36 -29.77
CA PHE A 231 15.13 44.09 -28.62
C PHE A 231 16.45 44.80 -28.97
N ARG A 232 16.93 45.67 -28.09
CA ARG A 232 18.24 46.34 -28.24
C ARG A 232 19.31 45.49 -27.54
N GLU A 233 20.39 45.19 -28.24
CA GLU A 233 21.52 44.40 -27.70
C GLU A 233 22.20 45.10 -26.51
N ASP A 234 22.23 46.44 -26.51
CA ASP A 234 22.72 47.24 -25.38
C ASP A 234 21.89 47.00 -24.11
N ASP A 235 20.57 46.87 -24.23
CA ASP A 235 19.68 46.59 -23.11
C ASP A 235 19.92 45.17 -22.58
N GLU A 236 20.15 44.19 -23.46
CA GLU A 236 20.49 42.82 -23.07
C GLU A 236 21.82 42.77 -22.31
N THR A 237 22.84 43.44 -22.84
CA THR A 237 24.17 43.53 -22.22
C THR A 237 24.10 44.20 -20.85
N ALA A 238 23.34 45.30 -20.75
CA ALA A 238 23.11 45.98 -19.47
C ALA A 238 22.41 45.06 -18.46
N ILE A 239 21.38 44.32 -18.87
CA ILE A 239 20.65 43.39 -18.00
C ILE A 239 21.56 42.25 -17.54
N LYS A 240 22.35 41.65 -18.45
CA LYS A 240 23.32 40.60 -18.10
C LYS A 240 24.40 41.09 -17.14
N ALA A 241 24.76 42.37 -17.22
CA ALA A 241 25.68 43.04 -16.29
C ALA A 241 25.02 43.48 -14.96
N GLY A 242 23.74 43.13 -14.72
CA GLY A 242 23.01 43.45 -13.50
C GLY A 242 22.45 44.88 -13.41
N LYS A 243 22.38 45.59 -14.54
CA LYS A 243 21.90 46.98 -14.63
C LYS A 243 20.46 47.12 -15.12
#